data_AF-A0AAV5TTV1-F1
#
_entry.id   AF-A0AAV5TTV1-F1
#
_cell.length_a   1.000
_cell.length_b   1.000
_cell.length_c   1.000
_cell.angle_alpha   90.00
_cell.angle_beta   90.00
_cell.angle_gamma   90.00
#
_symmetry.space_group_name_H-M   'P 1'
#
loop_
_entity.id
_entity.type
_entity.pdbx_description
1 polymer ?
#
loop_
_entity_poly.entity_id
_entity_poly.type
_entity_poly.pdbx_seq_one_letter_code
_entity_poly.pdbx_strand_id
1 'polypeptide(L)'
;STIYFQPPMKKGARVQTKSKAAPKKKILPKRKKGRSSDKDAHKAKRSATEMKCPECNFRTRSVDVFMKHLREQHSIPLPDWRALSFVRVVPVLSRTGTAERRHGPIRRLNNAKTTPKCVLCEAYPNTVNGYVSHLRIHHKSTLKKNGVYLLCSCGFELEYRDGQGTKSYHMQWKKGCDGREFALKKKVANEESEDEE
;
A
#
# COMPACT_ATOMS: atom_id res chain seq x y z
N SER A 1 2.98 56.70 -28.65
CA SER A 1 2.45 56.93 -27.28
C SER A 1 1.38 55.89 -27.00
N THR A 2 1.71 54.82 -26.27
CA THR A 2 0.85 53.65 -26.10
C THR A 2 0.02 53.81 -24.82
N ILE A 3 -1.30 53.94 -24.98
CA ILE A 3 -2.25 54.15 -23.88
C ILE A 3 -2.73 52.78 -23.40
N TYR A 4 -2.40 52.41 -22.17
CA TYR A 4 -2.89 51.18 -21.53
C TYR A 4 -4.29 51.41 -20.96
N PHE A 5 -5.27 50.67 -21.47
CA PHE A 5 -6.63 50.59 -20.92
C PHE A 5 -6.67 49.58 -19.77
N GLN A 6 -6.94 50.04 -18.55
CA GLN A 6 -7.22 49.17 -17.40
C GLN A 6 -8.69 48.72 -17.43
N PRO A 7 -9.00 47.42 -17.27
CA PRO A 7 -10.37 46.96 -17.14
C PRO A 7 -10.94 47.20 -15.73
N PRO A 8 -12.26 47.45 -15.62
CA PRO A 8 -12.92 47.76 -14.35
C PRO A 8 -13.10 46.51 -13.47
N MET A 9 -12.76 46.65 -12.19
CA MET A 9 -12.93 45.61 -11.18
C MET A 9 -14.41 45.45 -10.79
N LYS A 10 -14.98 44.28 -11.10
CA LYS A 10 -16.35 43.90 -10.69
C LYS A 10 -16.37 43.56 -9.19
N LYS A 11 -17.13 44.33 -8.41
CA LYS A 11 -17.37 44.09 -6.97
C LYS A 11 -18.29 42.87 -6.82
N GLY A 12 -17.73 41.75 -6.35
CA GLY A 12 -18.47 40.52 -6.06
C GLY A 12 -19.38 40.68 -4.84
N ALA A 13 -20.66 40.35 -5.04
CA ALA A 13 -21.70 40.39 -4.03
C ALA A 13 -21.44 39.39 -2.88
N ARG A 14 -21.63 39.87 -1.65
CA ARG A 14 -21.52 39.12 -0.40
C ARG A 14 -22.74 38.20 -0.24
N VAL A 15 -22.57 36.91 -0.51
CA VAL A 15 -23.59 35.88 -0.27
C VAL A 15 -23.78 35.72 1.24
N GLN A 16 -24.96 36.10 1.74
CA GLN A 16 -25.38 35.84 3.11
C GLN A 16 -25.77 34.37 3.25
N THR A 17 -24.91 33.57 3.90
CA THR A 17 -25.26 32.20 4.30
C THR A 17 -26.13 32.25 5.55
N LYS A 18 -27.42 31.97 5.39
CA LYS A 18 -28.39 31.77 6.48
C LYS A 18 -27.91 30.63 7.40
N SER A 19 -27.55 30.96 8.62
CA SER A 19 -27.29 30.03 9.72
C SER A 19 -28.56 29.24 10.03
N LYS A 20 -28.59 27.97 9.63
CA LYS A 20 -29.65 27.02 10.01
C LYS A 20 -29.53 26.68 11.49
N ALA A 21 -30.65 26.84 12.19
CA ALA A 21 -30.84 26.54 13.59
C ALA A 21 -30.44 25.10 13.96
N ALA A 22 -29.75 24.97 15.09
CA ALA A 22 -29.36 23.69 15.66
C ALA A 22 -30.59 22.88 16.11
N PRO A 23 -30.71 21.59 15.73
CA PRO A 23 -31.77 20.73 16.23
C PRO A 23 -31.55 20.42 17.72
N LYS A 24 -32.62 20.65 18.50
CA LYS A 24 -32.73 20.33 19.93
C LYS A 24 -32.38 18.85 20.16
N LYS A 25 -31.37 18.59 21.00
CA LYS A 25 -30.98 17.24 21.44
C LYS A 25 -32.16 16.58 22.17
N LYS A 26 -32.83 15.62 21.52
CA LYS A 26 -33.74 14.70 22.21
C LYS A 26 -32.90 13.82 23.13
N ILE A 27 -33.15 13.93 24.43
CA ILE A 27 -32.58 13.09 25.48
C ILE A 27 -33.13 11.67 25.25
N LEU A 28 -32.30 10.80 24.69
CA LEU A 28 -32.58 9.37 24.57
C LEU A 28 -32.45 8.70 25.96
N PRO A 29 -33.35 7.78 26.33
CA PRO A 29 -33.24 7.02 27.57
C PRO A 29 -31.97 6.15 27.55
N LYS A 30 -31.24 6.18 28.67
CA LYS A 30 -30.02 5.42 28.92
C LYS A 30 -30.27 3.93 28.69
N ARG A 31 -29.84 3.39 27.55
CA ARG A 31 -29.71 1.93 27.33
C ARG A 31 -28.66 1.39 28.30
N LYS A 32 -29.09 0.46 29.16
CA LYS A 32 -28.21 -0.37 30.01
C LYS A 32 -27.12 -0.99 29.14
N LYS A 33 -25.85 -0.67 29.44
CA LYS A 33 -24.67 -1.36 28.89
C LYS A 33 -24.69 -2.79 29.43
N GLY A 34 -25.29 -3.71 28.67
CA GLY A 34 -24.99 -5.14 28.78
C GLY A 34 -23.55 -5.34 28.34
N ARG A 35 -22.68 -5.61 29.31
CA ARG A 35 -21.26 -5.92 29.15
C ARG A 35 -21.17 -7.38 28.70
N SER A 36 -21.31 -7.65 27.40
CA SER A 36 -21.02 -8.98 26.85
C SER A 36 -19.52 -9.08 26.56
N SER A 37 -18.76 -9.41 27.61
CA SER A 37 -17.36 -9.79 27.54
C SER A 37 -17.24 -11.24 27.10
N ASP A 38 -17.38 -11.51 25.80
CA ASP A 38 -17.18 -12.85 25.23
C ASP A 38 -16.64 -12.76 23.80
N LYS A 39 -15.50 -12.09 23.59
CA LYS A 39 -14.77 -12.13 22.31
C LYS A 39 -13.25 -12.00 22.47
N ASP A 40 -12.64 -12.71 23.41
CA ASP A 40 -11.17 -12.81 23.47
C ASP A 40 -10.70 -14.16 24.03
N ALA A 41 -10.97 -15.26 23.30
CA ALA A 41 -10.43 -16.57 23.67
C ALA A 41 -10.03 -17.45 22.47
N HIS A 42 -9.46 -16.83 21.43
CA HIS A 42 -8.58 -17.54 20.50
C HIS A 42 -7.17 -16.94 20.54
N LYS A 43 -6.63 -16.77 21.76
CA LYS A 43 -5.18 -16.60 21.93
C LYS A 43 -4.56 -17.97 21.62
N ALA A 44 -4.15 -18.14 20.37
CA ALA A 44 -3.45 -19.32 19.91
C ALA A 44 -2.38 -19.68 20.93
N LYS A 45 -2.48 -20.89 21.50
CA LYS A 45 -1.45 -21.53 22.31
C LYS A 45 -0.25 -21.81 21.41
N ARG A 46 0.48 -20.76 21.02
CA ARG A 46 1.86 -20.95 20.56
C ARG A 46 2.59 -21.46 21.78
N SER A 47 3.02 -22.71 21.72
CA SER A 47 3.96 -23.29 22.68
C SER A 47 5.10 -22.29 22.84
N ALA A 48 5.14 -21.64 24.00
CA ALA A 48 6.14 -20.62 24.29
C ALA A 48 7.49 -21.34 24.35
N THR A 49 8.21 -21.35 23.23
CA THR A 49 9.56 -21.89 23.14
C THR A 49 10.43 -21.10 24.11
N GLU A 50 10.97 -21.79 25.11
CA GLU A 50 11.86 -21.22 26.10
C GLU A 50 13.15 -20.76 25.40
N MET A 51 13.52 -19.49 25.58
CA MET A 51 14.72 -18.89 25.02
C MET A 51 15.85 -19.00 26.05
N LYS A 52 17.02 -19.47 25.61
CA LYS A 52 18.23 -19.62 26.43
C LYS A 52 19.31 -18.67 25.92
N CYS A 53 20.00 -17.97 26.83
CA CYS A 53 21.14 -17.13 26.45
C CYS A 53 22.33 -18.02 26.06
N PRO A 54 23.08 -17.71 24.98
CA PRO A 54 24.26 -18.49 24.61
C PRO A 54 25.48 -18.18 25.48
N GLU A 55 25.55 -16.97 26.06
CA GLU A 55 26.72 -16.53 26.84
C GLU A 55 26.60 -16.83 28.34
N CYS A 56 25.38 -17.09 28.84
CA CYS A 56 25.15 -17.43 30.24
C CYS A 56 23.97 -18.40 30.42
N ASN A 57 23.77 -18.90 31.64
CA ASN A 57 22.70 -19.86 31.95
C ASN A 57 21.29 -19.25 32.10
N PHE A 58 21.07 -18.01 31.66
CA PHE A 58 19.78 -17.33 31.75
C PHE A 58 18.73 -17.94 30.79
N ARG A 59 17.49 -18.14 31.28
CA ARG A 59 16.38 -18.71 30.50
C ARG A 59 15.08 -17.96 30.77
N THR A 60 14.28 -17.70 29.73
CA THR A 60 12.98 -17.06 29.88
C THR A 60 12.04 -17.40 28.72
N ARG A 61 10.72 -17.26 28.95
CA ARG A 61 9.69 -17.38 27.92
C ARG A 61 9.25 -16.04 27.35
N SER A 62 9.68 -14.93 27.95
CA SER A 62 9.33 -13.57 27.50
C SER A 62 10.48 -12.96 26.69
N VAL A 63 10.16 -12.52 25.48
CA VAL A 63 11.14 -11.88 24.58
C VAL A 63 11.65 -10.58 25.20
N ASP A 64 10.77 -9.81 25.84
CA ASP A 64 11.13 -8.52 26.43
C ASP A 64 12.14 -8.68 27.57
N VAL A 65 11.93 -9.70 28.41
CA VAL A 65 12.83 -10.05 29.52
C VAL A 65 14.19 -10.51 28.98
N PHE A 66 14.17 -11.31 27.90
CA PHE A 66 15.40 -11.78 27.26
C PHE A 66 16.22 -10.62 26.68
N MET A 67 15.56 -9.67 26.00
CA MET A 67 16.22 -8.49 25.44
C MET A 67 16.76 -7.54 26.51
N LYS A 68 16.04 -7.39 27.63
CA LYS A 68 16.53 -6.63 28.79
C LYS A 68 17.80 -7.27 29.35
N HIS A 69 17.81 -8.60 29.51
CA HIS A 69 18.97 -9.35 29.94
C HIS A 69 20.19 -9.14 29.02
N LEU A 70 20.02 -9.24 27.70
CA LEU A 70 21.12 -9.01 26.75
C LEU A 70 21.71 -7.60 26.84
N ARG A 71 20.87 -6.58 27.07
CA ARG A 71 21.33 -5.19 27.25
C ARG A 71 22.11 -4.99 28.54
N GLU A 72 21.64 -5.57 29.63
CA GLU A 72 22.19 -5.33 30.97
C GLU A 72 23.42 -6.18 31.27
N GLN A 73 23.46 -7.43 30.82
CA GLN A 73 24.52 -8.38 31.19
C GLN A 73 25.60 -8.52 30.11
N HIS A 74 25.24 -8.36 28.84
CA HIS A 74 26.15 -8.61 27.73
C HIS A 74 26.51 -7.32 26.96
N SER A 75 25.92 -6.18 27.33
CA SER A 75 26.10 -4.87 26.67
C SER A 75 26.13 -4.95 25.15
N ILE A 76 25.38 -5.89 24.57
CA ILE A 76 25.44 -6.15 23.13
C ILE A 76 24.78 -4.96 22.45
N PRO A 77 25.52 -4.17 21.64
CA PRO A 77 24.93 -3.11 20.85
C PRO A 77 23.96 -3.79 19.89
N LEU A 78 22.66 -3.60 20.11
CA LEU A 78 21.60 -4.19 19.31
C LEU A 78 21.84 -3.86 17.83
N PRO A 79 22.23 -4.81 16.96
CA PRO A 79 22.12 -4.58 15.54
C PRO A 79 20.63 -4.43 15.24
N ASP A 80 20.28 -3.46 14.42
CA ASP A 80 18.90 -3.14 14.03
C ASP A 80 18.11 -4.43 13.76
N TRP A 81 17.17 -4.76 14.65
CA TRP A 81 16.51 -6.07 14.71
C TRP A 81 15.65 -6.38 13.48
N ARG A 82 15.44 -5.39 12.59
CA ARG A 82 14.93 -5.63 11.24
C ARG A 82 15.85 -6.54 10.41
N ALA A 83 17.14 -6.60 10.73
CA ALA A 83 18.11 -7.50 10.08
C ALA A 83 18.07 -8.94 10.60
N LEU A 84 17.55 -9.18 11.81
CA LEU A 84 17.51 -10.52 12.46
C LEU A 84 16.14 -11.19 12.33
N SER A 85 15.54 -11.10 11.14
CA SER A 85 14.42 -11.97 10.81
C SER A 85 14.92 -13.42 10.65
N PHE A 86 14.68 -14.23 11.67
CA PHE A 86 14.65 -15.69 11.64
C PHE A 86 15.88 -16.38 11.02
N VAL A 87 16.98 -16.44 11.76
CA VAL A 87 17.86 -17.61 11.64
C VAL A 87 17.16 -18.77 12.35
N ARG A 88 16.22 -19.42 11.65
CA ARG A 88 15.92 -20.82 11.97
C ARG A 88 17.22 -21.56 11.75
N VAL A 89 17.82 -22.05 12.83
CA VAL A 89 18.83 -23.10 12.77
C VAL A 89 18.10 -24.35 12.25
N VAL A 90 17.95 -24.42 10.94
CA VAL A 90 17.69 -25.69 10.23
C VAL A 90 19.06 -26.30 9.98
N PRO A 91 19.27 -27.59 10.30
CA PRO A 91 20.55 -28.25 10.05
C PRO A 91 20.93 -28.12 8.58
N VAL A 92 22.16 -27.66 8.38
CA VAL A 92 22.80 -27.39 7.10
C VAL A 92 22.95 -28.71 6.33
N LEU A 93 22.12 -28.90 5.32
CA LEU A 93 22.52 -29.64 4.13
C LEU A 93 22.83 -28.60 3.04
N SER A 94 24.10 -28.59 2.68
CA SER A 94 24.78 -27.70 1.75
C SER A 94 23.97 -27.40 0.49
N ARG A 95 23.63 -26.12 0.28
CA ARG A 95 23.40 -25.57 -1.05
C ARG A 95 24.03 -24.19 -1.15
N THR A 96 25.18 -24.15 -1.81
CA THR A 96 25.79 -22.95 -2.37
C THR A 96 24.85 -22.38 -3.42
N GLY A 97 24.17 -21.31 -3.05
CA GLY A 97 23.38 -20.50 -3.97
C GLY A 97 23.21 -19.12 -3.34
N THR A 98 24.07 -18.19 -3.75
CA THR A 98 23.97 -16.77 -3.42
C THR A 98 22.71 -16.18 -4.04
N ALA A 99 21.57 -16.36 -3.36
CA ALA A 99 20.33 -15.68 -3.69
C ALA A 99 20.37 -14.28 -3.08
N GLU A 100 20.88 -13.34 -3.88
CA GLU A 100 20.73 -11.90 -3.70
C GLU A 100 19.27 -11.59 -3.33
N ARG A 101 19.04 -11.11 -2.11
CA ARG A 101 17.70 -10.75 -1.59
C ARG A 101 17.19 -9.49 -2.29
N ARG A 102 16.82 -9.59 -3.56
CA ARG A 102 15.99 -8.57 -4.21
C ARG A 102 14.57 -8.72 -3.68
N HIS A 103 14.05 -7.64 -3.12
CA HIS A 103 12.70 -7.49 -2.56
C HIS A 103 11.61 -7.74 -3.62
N GLY A 104 11.37 -8.99 -3.97
CA GLY A 104 10.27 -9.39 -4.83
C GLY A 104 10.06 -10.90 -4.75
N PRO A 105 8.81 -11.39 -4.84
CA PRO A 105 8.55 -12.82 -4.93
C PRO A 105 9.32 -13.41 -6.12
N ILE A 106 10.13 -14.42 -5.83
CA ILE A 106 10.89 -15.20 -6.81
C ILE A 106 9.90 -15.70 -7.87
N ARG A 107 10.13 -15.30 -9.12
CA ARG A 107 9.33 -15.76 -10.26
C ARG A 107 9.38 -17.29 -10.30
N ARG A 108 8.24 -17.95 -10.13
CA ARG A 108 8.08 -19.28 -10.73
C ARG A 108 8.00 -19.02 -12.23
N LEU A 109 9.01 -19.48 -12.97
CA LEU A 109 9.22 -19.26 -14.40
C LEU A 109 8.01 -19.63 -15.29
N ASN A 110 6.99 -20.32 -14.75
CA ASN A 110 5.91 -20.92 -15.51
C ASN A 110 4.62 -20.10 -15.67
N ASN A 111 4.51 -18.89 -15.10
CA ASN A 111 3.37 -18.02 -15.39
C ASN A 111 3.78 -16.84 -16.26
N ALA A 112 4.32 -17.13 -17.45
CA ALA A 112 4.73 -16.16 -18.47
C ALA A 112 3.58 -15.32 -19.05
N LYS A 113 2.34 -15.46 -18.55
CA LYS A 113 1.16 -15.22 -19.38
C LYS A 113 0.46 -13.87 -19.24
N THR A 114 0.72 -13.02 -18.24
CA THR A 114 -0.24 -11.91 -18.01
C THR A 114 0.30 -10.64 -17.38
N THR A 115 1.62 -10.41 -17.34
CA THR A 115 2.13 -9.08 -16.93
C THR A 115 2.72 -8.31 -18.10
N PRO A 116 2.17 -7.13 -18.44
CA PRO A 116 2.66 -6.34 -19.56
C PRO A 116 4.05 -5.78 -19.26
N LYS A 117 4.89 -5.74 -20.30
CA LYS A 117 6.17 -5.01 -20.29
C LYS A 117 5.90 -3.52 -20.06
N CYS A 118 6.78 -2.86 -19.31
CA CYS A 118 6.72 -1.41 -19.19
C CYS A 118 6.84 -0.73 -20.57
N VAL A 119 6.06 0.32 -20.82
CA VAL A 119 6.12 1.05 -22.11
C VAL A 119 7.37 1.90 -22.28
N LEU A 120 8.10 2.18 -21.19
CA LEU A 120 9.30 3.03 -21.18
C LEU A 120 10.59 2.26 -20.87
N CYS A 121 10.52 0.99 -20.46
CA CYS A 121 11.69 0.16 -20.17
C CYS A 121 11.38 -1.34 -20.22
N GLU A 122 12.36 -2.17 -19.91
CA GLU A 122 12.23 -3.64 -19.94
C GLU A 122 11.78 -4.28 -18.62
N ALA A 123 11.28 -3.47 -17.69
CA ALA A 123 10.73 -4.00 -16.46
C ALA A 123 9.37 -4.70 -16.71
N TYR A 124 9.10 -5.75 -15.93
CA TYR A 124 7.81 -6.47 -15.93
C TYR A 124 7.24 -6.46 -14.51
N PRO A 125 6.50 -5.40 -14.14
CA PRO A 125 5.88 -5.29 -12.83
C PRO A 125 4.81 -6.36 -12.63
N ASN A 126 4.81 -7.00 -11.46
CA ASN A 126 3.96 -8.18 -11.21
C ASN A 126 2.50 -7.86 -10.86
N THR A 127 2.19 -6.60 -10.58
CA THR A 127 0.85 -6.16 -10.16
C THR A 127 0.53 -4.82 -10.80
N VAL A 128 -0.76 -4.51 -10.95
CA VAL A 128 -1.23 -3.21 -11.46
C VAL A 128 -0.60 -2.06 -10.65
N ASN A 129 -0.63 -2.17 -9.32
CA ASN A 129 -0.07 -1.14 -8.44
C ASN A 129 1.46 -1.07 -8.54
N GLY A 130 2.13 -2.21 -8.71
CA GLY A 130 3.56 -2.27 -8.99
C GLY A 130 3.92 -1.56 -10.30
N TYR A 131 3.09 -1.73 -11.33
CA TYR A 131 3.28 -1.08 -12.63
C TYR A 131 3.18 0.45 -12.53
N VAL A 132 2.14 0.94 -11.89
CA VAL A 132 1.95 2.40 -11.68
C VAL A 132 3.06 2.98 -10.80
N SER A 133 3.42 2.30 -9.72
CA SER A 133 4.51 2.74 -8.83
C SER A 133 5.84 2.79 -9.56
N HIS A 134 6.12 1.79 -10.40
CA HIS A 134 7.32 1.74 -11.23
C HIS A 134 7.40 2.93 -12.19
N LEU A 135 6.32 3.23 -12.93
CA LEU A 135 6.26 4.40 -13.82
C LEU A 135 6.55 5.72 -13.09
N ARG A 136 6.01 5.87 -11.88
CA ARG A 136 6.20 7.09 -11.08
C ARG A 136 7.62 7.25 -10.57
N ILE A 137 8.18 6.19 -10.01
CA ILE A 137 9.49 6.22 -9.35
C ILE A 137 10.61 6.28 -10.41
N HIS A 138 10.55 5.41 -11.42
CA HIS A 138 11.64 5.26 -12.39
C HIS A 138 11.53 6.22 -13.58
N HIS A 139 10.32 6.56 -14.00
CA HIS A 139 10.11 7.36 -15.20
C HIS A 139 9.49 8.74 -14.94
N LYS A 140 9.11 9.05 -13.69
CA LYS A 140 8.38 10.28 -13.33
C LYS A 140 7.17 10.54 -14.24
N SER A 141 6.58 9.47 -14.78
CA SER A 141 5.49 9.51 -15.75
C SER A 141 4.23 8.86 -15.18
N THR A 142 3.11 9.05 -15.88
CA THR A 142 1.82 8.50 -15.47
C THR A 142 1.14 7.83 -16.67
N LEU A 143 0.21 6.92 -16.39
CA LEU A 143 -0.51 6.16 -17.43
C LEU A 143 -1.17 7.10 -18.47
N LYS A 144 -1.82 8.17 -17.97
CA LYS A 144 -2.46 9.20 -18.79
C LYS A 144 -1.48 9.91 -19.72
N LYS A 145 -0.30 10.30 -19.22
CA LYS A 145 0.75 10.95 -20.04
C LYS A 145 1.22 10.07 -21.19
N ASN A 146 1.23 8.75 -20.97
CA ASN A 146 1.67 7.78 -21.97
C ASN A 146 0.52 7.27 -22.86
N GLY A 147 -0.70 7.82 -22.73
CA GLY A 147 -1.87 7.39 -23.52
C GLY A 147 -2.26 5.93 -23.30
N VAL A 148 -1.95 5.36 -22.14
CA VAL A 148 -2.22 3.94 -21.83
C VAL A 148 -3.07 3.81 -20.58
N TYR A 149 -3.86 2.74 -20.51
CA TYR A 149 -4.62 2.36 -19.33
C TYR A 149 -4.46 0.86 -19.03
N LEU A 150 -4.76 0.47 -17.80
CA LEU A 150 -4.65 -0.91 -17.34
C LEU A 150 -6.05 -1.50 -17.16
N LEU A 151 -6.30 -2.61 -17.83
CA LEU A 151 -7.56 -3.35 -17.74
C LEU A 151 -7.34 -4.63 -16.93
N CYS A 152 -8.00 -4.76 -15.79
CA CYS A 152 -7.94 -5.98 -15.00
C CYS A 152 -8.73 -7.09 -15.70
N SER A 153 -8.35 -8.36 -15.49
CA SER A 153 -9.08 -9.51 -16.08
C SER A 153 -10.54 -9.60 -15.63
N CYS A 154 -10.92 -8.96 -14.53
CA CYS A 154 -12.31 -8.82 -14.08
C CYS A 154 -13.15 -7.81 -14.89
N GLY A 155 -12.56 -7.14 -15.89
CA GLY A 155 -13.21 -6.09 -16.68
C GLY A 155 -13.15 -4.70 -16.06
N PHE A 156 -12.51 -4.52 -14.90
CA PHE A 156 -12.37 -3.21 -14.29
C PHE A 156 -11.22 -2.42 -14.93
N GLU A 157 -11.55 -1.23 -15.42
CA GLU A 157 -10.59 -0.29 -15.99
C GLU A 157 -10.01 0.61 -14.90
N LEU A 158 -8.68 0.62 -14.77
CA LEU A 158 -8.00 1.49 -13.81
C LEU A 158 -7.63 2.82 -14.46
N GLU A 159 -8.41 3.85 -14.17
CA GLU A 159 -8.01 5.24 -14.40
C GLU A 159 -7.31 5.79 -13.15
N TYR A 160 -6.03 6.17 -13.30
CA TYR A 160 -5.30 6.81 -12.21
C TYR A 160 -5.50 8.33 -12.27
N ARG A 161 -6.20 8.91 -11.29
CA ARG A 161 -6.26 10.37 -11.11
C ARG A 161 -5.01 10.85 -10.38
N ASP A 162 -4.18 11.60 -11.09
CA ASP A 162 -3.05 12.32 -10.50
C ASP A 162 -3.60 13.53 -9.73
N GLY A 163 -3.64 13.49 -8.39
CA GLY A 163 -3.76 14.73 -7.61
C GLY A 163 -4.57 14.70 -6.32
N GLN A 164 -5.53 13.80 -6.12
CA GLN A 164 -6.37 13.84 -4.91
C GLN A 164 -6.83 12.45 -4.49
N GLY A 165 -6.05 11.80 -3.60
CA GLY A 165 -6.53 10.95 -2.50
C GLY A 165 -7.47 9.75 -2.74
N THR A 166 -8.14 9.63 -3.87
CA THR A 166 -8.99 8.49 -4.19
C THR A 166 -8.09 7.42 -4.73
N LYS A 167 -7.53 6.68 -3.78
CA LYS A 167 -7.08 5.32 -4.01
C LYS A 167 -8.30 4.56 -4.54
N SER A 168 -8.53 4.59 -5.84
CA SER A 168 -9.38 3.64 -6.55
C SER A 168 -8.63 2.31 -6.51
N TYR A 169 -8.47 1.77 -5.29
CA TYR A 169 -8.02 0.42 -5.14
C TYR A 169 -9.08 -0.43 -5.81
N HIS A 170 -8.63 -1.34 -6.66
CA HIS A 170 -9.41 -2.51 -7.03
C HIS A 170 -9.59 -3.40 -5.78
N MET A 171 -10.27 -2.88 -4.76
CA MET A 171 -10.53 -3.48 -3.46
C MET A 171 -11.94 -4.03 -3.38
N GLN A 172 -12.58 -4.26 -4.52
CA GLN A 172 -13.86 -4.94 -4.55
C GLN A 172 -13.64 -6.44 -4.25
N TRP A 173 -13.31 -6.70 -2.97
CA TRP A 173 -13.14 -8.01 -2.36
C TRP A 173 -14.36 -8.90 -2.56
N LYS A 174 -15.52 -8.31 -2.85
CA LYS A 174 -16.76 -9.03 -3.19
C LYS A 174 -16.62 -10.00 -4.38
N LYS A 175 -15.62 -9.87 -5.26
CA LYS A 175 -15.42 -10.78 -6.41
C LYS A 175 -14.13 -11.60 -6.37
N GLY A 176 -13.37 -11.61 -5.27
CA GLY A 176 -12.15 -12.42 -5.15
C GLY A 176 -11.03 -12.06 -6.14
N CYS A 177 -11.04 -10.85 -6.71
CA CYS A 177 -10.06 -10.41 -7.69
C CYS A 177 -8.93 -9.63 -7.00
N ASP A 178 -7.75 -10.26 -6.96
CA ASP A 178 -6.53 -9.72 -6.34
C ASP A 178 -5.79 -8.68 -7.21
N GLY A 179 -6.28 -8.38 -8.41
CA GLY A 179 -5.60 -7.47 -9.34
C GLY A 179 -4.23 -7.96 -9.83
N ARG A 180 -4.03 -9.29 -9.86
CA ARG A 180 -2.78 -9.93 -10.30
C ARG A 180 -2.67 -10.04 -11.82
N GLU A 181 -3.80 -10.13 -12.50
CA GLU A 181 -3.86 -10.26 -13.96
C GLU A 181 -4.41 -8.98 -14.56
N PHE A 182 -3.64 -8.40 -15.47
CA PHE A 182 -4.03 -7.16 -16.12
C PHE A 182 -3.39 -7.04 -17.51
N ALA A 183 -4.11 -6.40 -18.42
CA ALA A 183 -3.64 -6.09 -19.76
C ALA A 183 -3.42 -4.59 -19.92
N LEU A 184 -2.44 -4.22 -20.73
CA LEU A 184 -2.19 -2.83 -21.09
C LEU A 184 -2.93 -2.53 -22.39
N LYS A 185 -3.74 -1.47 -22.41
CA LYS A 185 -4.40 -0.99 -23.62
C LYS A 185 -3.96 0.44 -23.90
N LYS A 186 -3.69 0.73 -25.17
CA LYS A 186 -3.50 2.10 -25.65
C LYS A 186 -4.87 2.71 -25.84
N LYS A 187 -5.08 3.92 -25.31
CA LYS A 187 -6.23 4.73 -25.69
C LYS A 187 -5.95 5.14 -27.13
N VAL A 188 -6.67 4.56 -28.08
CA VAL A 188 -6.71 5.13 -29.43
C VAL A 188 -7.15 6.56 -29.19
N ALA A 189 -6.30 7.53 -29.57
CA ALA A 189 -6.69 8.91 -29.57
C ALA A 189 -7.84 8.98 -30.57
N ASN A 190 -9.05 8.79 -30.08
CA ASN A 190 -10.22 9.17 -30.83
C ASN A 190 -10.09 10.68 -30.87
N GLU A 191 -9.66 11.15 -32.03
CA GLU A 191 -9.40 12.53 -32.37
C GLU A 191 -10.67 13.30 -31.97
N GLU A 192 -10.63 13.97 -30.81
CA GLU A 192 -11.49 15.11 -30.54
C GLU A 192 -10.98 16.24 -31.45
N SER A 193 -11.22 16.06 -32.74
CA SER A 193 -11.26 17.11 -33.75
C SER A 193 -12.72 17.54 -33.88
N GLU A 194 -13.11 18.47 -33.03
CA GLU A 194 -14.14 19.48 -33.30
C GLU A 194 -13.54 20.75 -32.66
N ASP A 195 -12.59 21.40 -33.32
CA ASP A 195 -12.82 22.42 -34.36
C ASP A 195 -13.98 23.38 -34.01
N GLU A 196 -13.57 24.63 -33.75
CA GLU A 196 -14.28 25.90 -33.99
C GLU A 196 -15.49 26.18 -33.06
N GLU A 197 -15.70 27.39 -32.51
CA GLU A 197 -15.37 28.76 -32.92
C GLU A 197 -15.42 29.70 -31.69
#